data_AF-A0A7Y1V7H9-F1
#
_entry.id   AF-A0A7Y1V7H9-F1
#
_cell.length_a   1.000
_cell.length_b   1.000
_cell.length_c   1.000
_cell.angle_alpha   90.00
_cell.angle_beta   90.00
_cell.angle_gamma   90.00
#
_symmetry.space_group_name_H-M   'P 1'
#
loop_
_entity.id
_entity.type
_entity.pdbx_description
1 polymer ?
#
loop_
_entity_poly.entity_id
_entity_poly.type
_entity_poly.pdbx_seq_one_letter_code
_entity_poly.pdbx_strand_id
1 'polypeptide(L)'
;MGIGTVIEKQVEDQGVQLSRSEFATSPVVKLDRVDIYQEKHLVLHDISIEMERGAFIYLIGKTGSGKSSILKTVYGALPLINGQGMVAGFDLTKIKKRHLYKLRRRLGMVFQDFNLLFDRNMEDNLTFVLRATGWKSKSLMARRIDEVLGQVGLKYMKHKMPHELSGGEQQRVAIARALLNDPELLIADEPTGNLDPDTSDDILRLLYDLNQGRKTTILFATHDYRLIEQYPSRVIRCHGGQIFK
;
A
#
# COMPACT_ATOMS: atom_id res chain seq x y z
N MET A 1 -11.54 13.64 21.10
CA MET A 1 -12.28 12.52 20.46
C MET A 1 -11.34 11.88 19.45
N GLY A 2 -10.98 10.62 19.67
CA GLY A 2 -9.93 9.94 18.91
C GLY A 2 -10.34 9.63 17.48
N ILE A 3 -9.35 9.59 16.58
CA ILE A 3 -9.49 9.34 15.14
C ILE A 3 -10.13 7.96 14.86
N GLY A 4 -10.06 7.03 15.83
CA GLY A 4 -10.71 5.72 15.77
C GLY A 4 -12.24 5.75 15.63
N THR A 5 -12.91 6.81 16.10
CA THR A 5 -14.38 6.87 16.13
C THR A 5 -15.02 7.11 14.74
N VAL A 6 -14.24 7.58 13.76
CA VAL A 6 -14.75 7.83 12.39
C VAL A 6 -14.76 6.55 11.55
N ILE A 7 -13.83 5.63 11.81
CA ILE A 7 -13.76 4.32 11.13
C ILE A 7 -14.85 3.38 11.67
N GLU A 8 -15.15 3.45 12.97
CA GLU A 8 -16.17 2.63 13.64
C GLU A 8 -17.58 2.83 13.07
N LYS A 9 -17.96 4.07 12.71
CA LYS A 9 -19.29 4.36 12.14
C LYS A 9 -19.49 3.86 10.71
N GLN A 10 -18.45 3.43 9.99
CA GLN A 10 -18.58 2.99 8.59
C GLN A 10 -18.76 1.47 8.43
N VAL A 11 -18.55 0.69 9.49
CA VAL A 11 -18.62 -0.79 9.47
C VAL A 11 -20.04 -1.30 9.77
N GLU A 12 -20.83 -0.58 10.55
CA GLU A 12 -22.21 -0.98 10.90
C GLU A 12 -23.15 -1.07 9.69
N ASP A 13 -22.83 -0.39 8.59
CA ASP A 13 -23.73 -0.22 7.43
C ASP A 13 -23.77 -1.42 6.46
N GLN A 14 -23.02 -2.52 6.69
CA GLN A 14 -22.84 -3.58 5.68
C GLN A 14 -23.07 -5.03 6.12
N GLY A 15 -23.71 -5.29 7.27
CA GLY A 15 -24.26 -6.63 7.57
C GLY A 15 -23.25 -7.78 7.70
N VAL A 16 -21.96 -7.47 7.88
CA VAL A 16 -20.94 -8.45 8.28
C VAL A 16 -20.55 -8.14 9.72
N GLN A 17 -21.19 -8.83 10.68
CA GLN A 17 -20.78 -8.81 12.09
C GLN A 17 -19.56 -9.70 12.27
N LEU A 18 -18.37 -9.22 11.90
CA LEU A 18 -17.14 -9.77 12.48
C LEU A 18 -16.99 -9.17 13.87
N SER A 19 -16.83 -10.01 14.88
CA SER A 19 -16.54 -9.55 16.23
C SER A 19 -15.23 -8.73 16.24
N ARG A 20 -15.11 -7.76 17.15
CA ARG A 20 -13.92 -6.88 17.26
C ARG A 20 -12.62 -7.70 17.44
N SER A 21 -12.73 -8.91 18.02
CA SER A 21 -11.65 -9.89 18.15
C SER A 21 -11.30 -10.61 16.84
N GLU A 22 -12.29 -10.97 16.01
CA GLU A 22 -12.06 -11.63 14.71
C GLU A 22 -11.48 -10.67 13.68
N PHE A 23 -11.87 -9.39 13.70
CA PHE A 23 -11.30 -8.39 12.79
C PHE A 23 -9.80 -8.17 13.06
N ALA A 24 -9.38 -8.24 14.33
CA ALA A 24 -8.00 -8.09 14.75
C ALA A 24 -7.11 -9.28 14.34
N THR A 25 -7.67 -10.49 14.23
CA THR A 25 -6.94 -11.71 13.83
C THR A 25 -7.09 -12.06 12.35
N SER A 26 -8.08 -11.48 11.65
CA SER A 26 -8.27 -11.71 10.22
C SER A 26 -7.12 -11.15 9.37
N PRO A 27 -6.69 -11.87 8.32
CA PRO A 27 -5.66 -11.38 7.41
C PRO A 27 -6.12 -10.10 6.68
N VAL A 28 -5.20 -9.19 6.42
CA VAL A 28 -5.50 -7.96 5.67
C VAL A 28 -5.72 -8.24 4.18
N VAL A 29 -5.11 -9.30 3.65
CA VAL A 29 -5.36 -9.82 2.30
C VAL A 29 -5.57 -11.31 2.39
N LYS A 30 -6.64 -11.81 1.79
CA LYS A 30 -6.90 -13.24 1.60
C LYS A 30 -7.44 -13.46 0.19
N LEU A 31 -6.70 -14.20 -0.61
CA LEU A 31 -7.10 -14.68 -1.93
C LEU A 31 -7.17 -16.21 -1.85
N ASP A 32 -8.29 -16.81 -2.22
CA ASP A 32 -8.50 -18.26 -2.28
C ASP A 32 -8.86 -18.68 -3.71
N ARG A 33 -7.98 -19.48 -4.33
CA ARG A 33 -8.11 -20.05 -5.69
C ARG A 33 -8.56 -19.02 -6.72
N VAL A 34 -7.85 -17.89 -6.78
CA VAL A 34 -8.19 -16.80 -7.68
C VAL A 34 -7.45 -16.88 -9.00
N ASP A 35 -8.14 -16.53 -10.09
CA ASP A 35 -7.54 -16.30 -11.38
C ASP A 35 -7.46 -14.80 -11.67
N ILE A 36 -6.31 -14.33 -12.13
CA ILE A 36 -6.05 -12.94 -12.43
C ILE A 36 -5.93 -12.78 -13.94
N TYR A 37 -6.83 -11.97 -14.50
CA TYR A 37 -6.86 -11.63 -15.91
C TYR A 37 -6.43 -10.19 -16.12
N GLN A 38 -5.67 -9.96 -17.19
CA GLN A 38 -5.45 -8.63 -17.73
C GLN A 38 -6.11 -8.57 -19.11
N GLU A 39 -7.13 -7.73 -19.23
CA GLU A 39 -8.06 -7.75 -20.37
C GLU A 39 -8.70 -9.14 -20.53
N LYS A 40 -8.28 -9.91 -21.54
CA LYS A 40 -8.76 -11.28 -21.81
C LYS A 40 -7.68 -12.34 -21.57
N HIS A 41 -6.48 -11.96 -21.16
CA HIS A 41 -5.36 -12.87 -20.98
C HIS A 41 -5.28 -13.31 -19.51
N LEU A 42 -5.26 -14.62 -19.29
CA LEU A 42 -4.99 -15.21 -17.98
C LEU A 42 -3.50 -15.00 -17.64
N VAL A 43 -3.23 -14.21 -16.60
CA VAL A 43 -1.86 -13.86 -16.17
C VAL A 43 -1.41 -14.75 -15.03
N LEU A 44 -2.29 -14.98 -14.05
CA LEU A 44 -2.04 -15.87 -12.92
C LEU A 44 -3.26 -16.76 -12.71
N HIS A 45 -3.05 -18.02 -12.36
CA HIS A 45 -4.12 -19.01 -12.15
C HIS A 45 -3.98 -19.71 -10.81
N ASP A 46 -5.11 -20.06 -10.21
CA ASP A 46 -5.21 -20.83 -8.96
C ASP A 46 -4.41 -20.24 -7.78
N ILE A 47 -4.49 -18.92 -7.61
CA ILE A 47 -3.70 -18.21 -6.61
C ILE A 47 -4.36 -18.26 -5.24
N SER A 48 -3.63 -18.78 -4.25
CA SER A 48 -4.06 -18.82 -2.84
C SER A 48 -3.03 -18.19 -1.91
N ILE A 49 -3.26 -16.95 -1.48
CA ILE A 49 -2.37 -16.20 -0.58
C ILE A 49 -3.13 -15.59 0.60
N GLU A 50 -2.46 -15.56 1.75
CA GLU A 50 -2.94 -14.86 2.94
C GLU A 50 -1.82 -13.98 3.46
N MET A 51 -2.14 -12.74 3.84
CA MET A 51 -1.22 -11.79 4.45
C MET A 51 -1.81 -11.32 5.78
N GLU A 52 -1.12 -11.65 6.86
CA GLU A 52 -1.52 -11.27 8.20
C GLU A 52 -1.31 -9.77 8.44
N ARG A 53 -2.08 -9.20 9.36
CA ARG A 53 -1.94 -7.79 9.72
C ARG A 53 -0.57 -7.53 10.35
N GLY A 54 0.10 -6.48 9.89
CA GLY A 54 1.42 -6.10 10.38
C GLY A 54 2.56 -6.97 9.85
N ALA A 55 2.29 -7.88 8.91
CA ALA A 55 3.36 -8.62 8.24
C ALA A 55 4.08 -7.75 7.20
N PHE A 56 5.37 -8.02 7.00
CA PHE A 56 6.16 -7.53 5.87
C PHE A 56 6.30 -8.68 4.86
N ILE A 57 5.84 -8.52 3.63
CA ILE A 57 5.87 -9.57 2.61
C ILE A 57 6.58 -9.07 1.36
N TYR A 58 7.54 -9.83 0.87
CA TYR A 58 8.14 -9.61 -0.44
C TYR A 58 7.34 -10.30 -1.54
N LEU A 59 7.07 -9.60 -2.63
CA LEU A 59 6.53 -10.17 -3.86
C LEU A 59 7.61 -10.12 -4.94
N ILE A 60 8.18 -11.27 -5.28
CA ILE A 60 9.33 -11.36 -6.18
C ILE A 60 9.00 -12.07 -7.49
N GLY A 61 9.81 -11.84 -8.51
CA GLY A 61 9.67 -12.49 -9.81
C GLY A 61 10.25 -11.65 -10.94
N LYS A 62 10.51 -12.29 -12.08
CA LYS A 62 11.02 -11.60 -13.28
C LYS A 62 10.02 -10.55 -13.79
N THR A 63 10.50 -9.60 -14.59
CA THR A 63 9.61 -8.69 -15.33
C THR A 63 8.59 -9.49 -16.14
N GLY A 64 7.33 -9.06 -16.12
CA GLY A 64 6.24 -9.76 -16.79
C GLY A 64 5.72 -11.03 -16.09
N SER A 65 6.21 -11.37 -14.88
CA SER A 65 5.78 -12.60 -14.21
C SER A 65 4.38 -12.56 -13.61
N GLY A 66 3.72 -11.39 -13.57
CA GLY A 66 2.38 -11.20 -13.00
C GLY A 66 2.31 -10.38 -11.71
N LYS A 67 3.46 -9.91 -11.18
CA LYS A 67 3.53 -9.09 -9.94
C LYS A 67 2.57 -7.90 -9.98
N SER A 68 2.67 -7.03 -10.99
CA SER A 68 1.82 -5.86 -11.09
C SER A 68 0.34 -6.23 -11.28
N SER A 69 0.03 -7.39 -11.86
CA SER A 69 -1.35 -7.86 -12.04
C SER A 69 -1.97 -8.31 -10.71
N ILE A 70 -1.21 -8.99 -9.84
CA ILE A 70 -1.70 -9.28 -8.48
C ILE A 70 -1.83 -8.01 -7.65
N LEU A 71 -0.88 -7.07 -7.73
CA LEU A 71 -1.02 -5.78 -7.04
C LEU A 71 -2.29 -5.04 -7.51
N LYS A 72 -2.49 -4.92 -8.83
CA LYS A 72 -3.70 -4.34 -9.44
C LYS A 72 -4.99 -5.00 -8.98
N THR A 73 -4.97 -6.31 -8.76
CA THR A 73 -6.13 -7.03 -8.22
C THR A 73 -6.37 -6.65 -6.77
N VAL A 74 -5.32 -6.61 -5.94
CA VAL A 74 -5.41 -6.24 -4.52
C VAL A 74 -5.97 -4.82 -4.32
N TYR A 75 -5.52 -3.82 -5.09
CA TYR A 75 -6.08 -2.45 -4.98
C TYR A 75 -7.32 -2.21 -5.87
N GLY A 76 -7.86 -3.27 -6.47
CA GLY A 76 -9.12 -3.27 -7.22
C GLY A 76 -9.08 -2.46 -8.52
N ALA A 77 -7.94 -2.40 -9.20
CA ALA A 77 -7.86 -1.94 -10.59
C ALA A 77 -8.16 -3.05 -11.59
N LEU A 78 -7.78 -4.29 -11.31
CA LEU A 78 -8.25 -5.46 -12.04
C LEU A 78 -9.41 -6.11 -11.26
N PRO A 79 -10.54 -6.42 -11.91
CA PRO A 79 -11.66 -7.09 -11.25
C PRO A 79 -11.29 -8.54 -10.94
N LEU A 80 -11.70 -9.01 -9.77
CA LEU A 80 -11.63 -10.42 -9.41
C LEU A 80 -12.86 -11.14 -9.97
N ILE A 81 -12.67 -12.05 -10.93
CA ILE A 81 -13.76 -12.76 -11.61
C ILE A 81 -13.95 -14.17 -11.04
N ASN A 82 -12.85 -14.89 -10.82
CA ASN A 82 -12.85 -16.26 -10.29
C ASN A 82 -12.18 -16.30 -8.90
N GLY A 83 -12.65 -17.23 -8.07
CA GLY A 83 -12.17 -17.43 -6.70
C GLY A 83 -12.79 -16.46 -5.68
N GLN A 84 -12.21 -16.40 -4.50
CA GLN A 84 -12.64 -15.50 -3.42
C GLN A 84 -11.50 -14.56 -3.02
N GLY A 85 -11.82 -13.28 -2.79
CA GLY A 85 -10.82 -12.29 -2.44
C GLY A 85 -11.34 -11.26 -1.43
N MET A 86 -10.61 -11.12 -0.33
CA MET A 86 -10.85 -10.13 0.73
C MET A 86 -9.61 -9.25 0.86
N VAL A 87 -9.79 -7.92 0.84
CA VAL A 87 -8.71 -6.95 1.06
C VAL A 87 -9.19 -5.84 1.98
N ALA A 88 -8.47 -5.62 3.09
CA ALA A 88 -8.79 -4.62 4.10
C ALA A 88 -10.28 -4.63 4.52
N GLY A 89 -10.83 -5.85 4.67
CA GLY A 89 -12.23 -6.09 5.01
C GLY A 89 -13.25 -5.91 3.87
N PHE A 90 -12.81 -5.68 2.62
CA PHE A 90 -13.68 -5.62 1.45
C PHE A 90 -13.61 -6.89 0.60
N ASP A 91 -14.78 -7.45 0.29
CA ASP A 91 -14.92 -8.55 -0.66
C ASP A 91 -14.79 -8.00 -2.09
N LEU A 92 -13.70 -8.39 -2.77
CA LEU A 92 -13.37 -7.95 -4.13
C LEU A 92 -14.35 -8.46 -5.18
N THR A 93 -15.04 -9.57 -4.91
CA THR A 93 -16.04 -10.14 -5.84
C THR A 93 -17.35 -9.37 -5.80
N LYS A 94 -17.64 -8.68 -4.68
CA LYS A 94 -18.89 -7.94 -4.44
C LYS A 94 -18.75 -6.43 -4.54
N ILE A 95 -17.53 -5.90 -4.46
CA ILE A 95 -17.30 -4.44 -4.47
C ILE A 95 -17.64 -3.84 -5.84
N LYS A 96 -18.64 -2.95 -5.86
CA LYS A 96 -19.01 -2.20 -7.06
C LYS A 96 -17.92 -1.16 -7.39
N LYS A 97 -17.65 -0.92 -8.67
CA LYS A 97 -16.66 0.07 -9.14
C LYS A 97 -16.78 1.44 -8.46
N ARG A 98 -18.01 1.93 -8.29
CA ARG A 98 -18.31 3.22 -7.62
C ARG A 98 -17.94 3.26 -6.12
N HIS A 99 -17.70 2.12 -5.48
CA HIS A 99 -17.31 2.01 -4.08
C HIS A 99 -15.82 1.67 -3.89
N LEU A 100 -15.06 1.44 -4.96
CA LEU A 100 -13.62 1.11 -4.89
C LEU A 100 -12.80 2.17 -4.16
N TYR A 101 -13.23 3.44 -4.17
CA TYR A 101 -12.56 4.49 -3.41
C TYR A 101 -12.54 4.20 -1.90
N LYS A 102 -13.52 3.47 -1.35
CA LYS A 102 -13.55 3.08 0.06
C LYS A 102 -12.43 2.10 0.39
N LEU A 103 -12.24 1.09 -0.45
CA LEU A 103 -11.10 0.18 -0.37
C LEU A 103 -9.78 0.95 -0.47
N ARG A 104 -9.62 1.76 -1.52
CA ARG A 104 -8.36 2.49 -1.78
C ARG A 104 -8.00 3.51 -0.69
N ARG A 105 -8.95 3.97 0.11
CA ARG A 105 -8.67 4.83 1.28
C ARG A 105 -8.04 4.07 2.46
N ARG A 106 -8.20 2.74 2.52
CA ARG A 106 -7.55 1.86 3.50
C ARG A 106 -6.19 1.34 3.02
N LEU A 107 -5.79 1.67 1.80
CA LEU A 107 -4.54 1.25 1.17
C LEU A 107 -3.61 2.45 0.99
N GLY A 108 -2.32 2.23 1.21
CA GLY A 108 -1.25 3.14 0.81
C GLY A 108 -0.56 2.59 -0.43
N MET A 109 -0.16 3.45 -1.36
CA MET A 109 0.58 3.03 -2.56
C MET A 109 1.85 3.84 -2.72
N VAL A 110 2.95 3.14 -2.96
CA VAL A 110 4.27 3.68 -3.26
C VAL A 110 4.73 3.07 -4.58
N PHE A 111 5.16 3.92 -5.51
CA PHE A 111 5.56 3.51 -6.85
C PHE A 111 7.01 3.91 -7.11
N GLN A 112 7.64 3.26 -8.08
CA GLN A 112 8.98 3.58 -8.56
C GLN A 112 9.15 5.04 -9.01
N ASP A 113 8.17 5.63 -9.71
CA ASP A 113 8.27 6.98 -10.29
C ASP A 113 7.88 8.12 -9.32
N PHE A 114 7.66 7.79 -8.04
CA PHE A 114 7.23 8.70 -6.95
C PHE A 114 5.84 9.32 -7.13
N ASN A 115 5.43 9.64 -8.37
CA ASN A 115 4.17 10.23 -8.78
C ASN A 115 3.81 11.53 -8.03
N LEU A 116 4.81 12.35 -7.67
CA LEU A 116 4.59 13.65 -7.03
C LEU A 116 4.04 14.69 -8.03
N LEU A 117 3.31 15.69 -7.54
CA LEU A 117 2.77 16.79 -8.32
C LEU A 117 3.80 17.93 -8.37
N PHE A 118 4.33 18.23 -9.56
CA PHE A 118 5.41 19.21 -9.79
C PHE A 118 4.94 20.67 -9.84
N ASP A 119 3.64 20.90 -9.87
CA ASP A 119 3.03 22.23 -9.88
C ASP A 119 2.88 22.85 -8.49
N ARG A 120 3.32 22.15 -7.43
CA ARG A 120 3.12 22.56 -6.03
C ARG A 120 4.19 21.97 -5.10
N ASN A 121 4.31 22.53 -3.91
CA ASN A 121 5.27 22.07 -2.89
C ASN A 121 4.80 20.79 -2.17
N MET A 122 5.62 20.27 -1.24
CA MET A 122 5.32 19.01 -0.53
C MET A 122 4.06 19.12 0.35
N GLU A 123 3.87 20.22 1.06
CA GLU A 123 2.68 20.45 1.88
C GLU A 123 1.39 20.42 1.04
N ASP A 124 1.40 21.06 -0.13
CA ASP A 124 0.26 21.09 -1.05
C ASP A 124 0.05 19.75 -1.76
N ASN A 125 1.12 19.01 -2.05
CA ASN A 125 1.08 17.63 -2.53
C ASN A 125 0.30 16.72 -1.57
N LEU A 126 0.63 16.80 -0.27
CA LEU A 126 0.01 15.99 0.76
C LEU A 126 -1.41 16.48 1.10
N THR A 127 -1.61 17.79 1.13
CA THR A 127 -2.93 18.42 1.34
C THR A 127 -3.92 18.02 0.25
N PHE A 128 -3.47 17.94 -1.01
CA PHE A 128 -4.30 17.49 -2.13
C PHE A 128 -4.90 16.10 -1.87
N VAL A 129 -4.08 15.15 -1.40
CA VAL A 129 -4.54 13.79 -1.09
C VAL A 129 -5.52 13.78 0.08
N LEU A 130 -5.22 14.49 1.17
CA LEU A 130 -6.12 14.55 2.33
C LEU A 130 -7.49 15.13 1.97
N ARG A 131 -7.54 16.18 1.14
CA ARG A 131 -8.81 16.74 0.65
C ARG A 131 -9.57 15.72 -0.21
N ALA A 132 -8.88 15.04 -1.12
CA ALA A 132 -9.48 14.01 -1.97
C ALA A 132 -10.04 12.81 -1.17
N THR A 133 -9.46 12.51 -0.01
CA THR A 133 -9.95 11.46 0.90
C THR A 133 -10.99 11.93 1.91
N GLY A 134 -11.38 13.21 1.86
CA GLY A 134 -12.52 13.75 2.60
C GLY A 134 -12.17 14.51 3.88
N TRP A 135 -10.89 14.82 4.12
CA TRP A 135 -10.49 15.67 5.24
C TRP A 135 -10.97 17.10 5.02
N LYS A 136 -11.59 17.69 6.06
CA LYS A 136 -12.17 19.04 6.00
C LYS A 136 -11.42 20.07 6.84
N SER A 137 -10.83 19.65 7.96
CA SER A 137 -10.17 20.57 8.89
C SER A 137 -8.74 20.85 8.47
N LYS A 138 -8.44 22.13 8.17
CA LYS A 138 -7.09 22.58 7.81
C LYS A 138 -6.07 22.29 8.91
N SER A 139 -6.42 22.52 10.18
CA SER A 139 -5.52 22.27 11.31
C SER A 139 -5.21 20.79 11.50
N LEU A 140 -6.20 19.91 11.31
CA LEU A 140 -5.98 18.46 11.36
C LEU A 140 -5.12 17.97 10.20
N MET A 141 -5.33 18.51 8.99
CA MET A 141 -4.51 18.19 7.83
C MET A 141 -3.05 18.60 8.05
N ALA A 142 -2.80 19.84 8.47
CA ALA A 142 -1.44 20.33 8.75
C ALA A 142 -0.73 19.45 9.79
N ARG A 143 -1.42 19.10 10.89
CA ARG A 143 -0.88 18.20 11.92
C ARG A 143 -0.56 16.81 11.36
N ARG A 144 -1.44 16.24 10.53
CA ARG A 144 -1.20 14.93 9.90
C ARG A 144 -0.03 14.96 8.93
N ILE A 145 0.11 16.05 8.17
CA ILE A 145 1.24 16.26 7.26
C ILE A 145 2.56 16.31 8.04
N ASP A 146 2.64 17.11 9.10
CA ASP A 146 3.83 17.20 9.94
C ASP A 146 4.17 15.85 10.60
N GLU A 147 3.15 15.05 10.97
CA GLU A 147 3.33 13.70 11.51
C GLU A 147 3.96 12.75 10.50
N VAL A 148 3.38 12.60 9.30
CA VAL A 148 3.89 11.66 8.29
C VAL A 148 5.24 12.10 7.71
N LEU A 149 5.47 13.40 7.55
CA LEU A 149 6.78 13.93 7.17
C LEU A 149 7.82 13.69 8.28
N GLY A 150 7.41 13.77 9.54
CA GLY A 150 8.25 13.39 10.68
C GLY A 150 8.65 11.92 10.65
N GLN A 151 7.71 11.01 10.34
CA GLN A 151 7.97 9.56 10.24
C GLN A 151 9.01 9.20 9.18
N VAL A 152 9.11 9.99 8.10
CA VAL A 152 10.08 9.76 7.03
C VAL A 152 11.34 10.64 7.13
N GLY A 153 11.47 11.44 8.20
CA GLY A 153 12.63 12.30 8.44
C GLY A 153 12.67 13.62 7.65
N LEU A 154 11.55 14.05 7.05
CA LEU A 154 11.48 15.19 6.14
C LEU A 154 10.63 16.37 6.63
N LYS A 155 10.43 16.49 7.95
CA LYS A 155 9.60 17.54 8.55
C LYS A 155 9.95 18.96 8.09
N TYR A 156 11.24 19.26 7.88
CA TYR A 156 11.72 20.57 7.47
C TYR A 156 11.60 20.87 5.97
N MET A 157 11.27 19.86 5.16
CA MET A 157 11.21 19.97 3.69
C MET A 157 9.80 20.29 3.16
N LYS A 158 8.83 20.54 4.05
CA LYS A 158 7.42 20.66 3.65
C LYS A 158 7.13 21.77 2.62
N HIS A 159 7.94 22.83 2.61
CA HIS A 159 7.78 23.98 1.72
C HIS A 159 8.58 23.88 0.42
N LYS A 160 9.39 22.83 0.25
CA LYS A 160 10.14 22.59 -0.97
C LYS A 160 9.27 22.06 -2.10
N MET A 161 9.65 22.36 -3.32
CA MET A 161 9.12 21.79 -4.55
C MET A 161 9.78 20.43 -4.87
N PRO A 162 9.13 19.54 -5.65
CA PRO A 162 9.72 18.22 -5.94
C PRO A 162 11.09 18.29 -6.61
N HIS A 163 11.33 19.27 -7.48
CA HIS A 163 12.60 19.45 -8.17
C HIS A 163 13.75 19.91 -7.24
N GLU A 164 13.46 20.32 -6.01
CA GLU A 164 14.45 20.70 -4.99
C GLU A 164 14.84 19.54 -4.07
N LEU A 165 14.29 18.34 -4.33
CA LEU A 165 14.51 17.12 -3.55
C LEU A 165 15.30 16.10 -4.37
N SER A 166 16.21 15.39 -3.71
CA SER A 166 16.86 14.20 -4.27
C SER A 166 15.85 13.07 -4.53
N GLY A 167 16.21 12.07 -5.33
CA GLY A 167 15.33 10.91 -5.60
C GLY A 167 14.91 10.18 -4.32
N GLY A 168 15.84 9.98 -3.38
CA GLY A 168 15.54 9.38 -2.08
C GLY A 168 14.58 10.23 -1.24
N GLU A 169 14.74 11.55 -1.23
CA GLU A 169 13.83 12.46 -0.54
C GLU A 169 12.44 12.47 -1.19
N GLN A 170 12.36 12.50 -2.52
CA GLN A 170 11.09 12.38 -3.25
C GLN A 170 10.39 11.06 -2.91
N GLN A 171 11.14 9.96 -2.81
CA GLN A 171 10.56 8.67 -2.45
C GLN A 171 10.07 8.62 -0.99
N ARG A 172 10.82 9.22 -0.06
CA ARG A 172 10.36 9.40 1.33
C ARG A 172 9.07 10.21 1.40
N VAL A 173 8.91 11.25 0.56
CA VAL A 173 7.63 11.97 0.47
C VAL A 173 6.53 11.11 -0.12
N ALA A 174 6.82 10.31 -1.16
CA ALA A 174 5.83 9.37 -1.72
C ALA A 174 5.34 8.36 -0.66
N ILE A 175 6.24 7.88 0.20
CA ILE A 175 5.91 7.04 1.37
C ILE A 175 5.05 7.83 2.37
N ALA A 176 5.45 9.04 2.75
CA ALA A 176 4.66 9.89 3.66
C ALA A 176 3.23 10.13 3.13
N ARG A 177 3.09 10.34 1.82
CA ARG A 177 1.80 10.48 1.15
C ARG A 177 0.96 9.22 1.25
N ALA A 178 1.56 8.05 1.09
CA ALA A 178 0.87 6.77 1.22
C ALA A 178 0.36 6.51 2.64
N LEU A 179 1.04 7.06 3.66
CA LEU A 179 0.68 6.92 5.07
C LEU A 179 -0.42 7.88 5.55
N LEU A 180 -0.80 8.88 4.76
CA LEU A 180 -1.71 9.97 5.17
C LEU A 180 -3.02 9.48 5.79
N ASN A 181 -3.63 8.44 5.24
CA ASN A 181 -4.92 7.91 5.69
C ASN A 181 -4.81 6.70 6.64
N ASP A 182 -3.64 6.47 7.23
CA ASP A 182 -3.38 5.37 8.16
C ASP A 182 -3.74 4.00 7.53
N PRO A 183 -3.06 3.63 6.44
CA PRO A 183 -3.45 2.46 5.65
C PRO A 183 -3.23 1.15 6.41
N GLU A 184 -4.14 0.19 6.23
CA GLU A 184 -3.99 -1.17 6.79
C GLU A 184 -2.95 -2.00 6.00
N LEU A 185 -2.79 -1.65 4.72
CA LEU A 185 -1.83 -2.24 3.80
C LEU A 185 -1.14 -1.14 2.98
N LEU A 186 0.19 -1.11 3.06
CA LEU A 186 1.06 -0.36 2.18
C LEU A 186 1.54 -1.28 1.06
N ILE A 187 1.22 -0.92 -0.19
CA ILE A 187 1.69 -1.61 -1.38
C ILE A 187 2.83 -0.79 -1.97
N ALA A 188 4.02 -1.39 -2.04
CA ALA A 188 5.20 -0.76 -2.62
C ALA A 188 5.58 -1.53 -3.90
N ASP A 189 5.30 -0.94 -5.07
CA ASP A 189 5.61 -1.52 -6.39
C ASP A 189 6.92 -0.96 -6.92
N GLU A 190 7.97 -1.77 -6.83
CA GLU A 190 9.36 -1.42 -7.17
C GLU A 190 9.82 -0.07 -6.57
N PRO A 191 9.63 0.15 -5.26
CA PRO A 191 9.84 1.47 -4.63
C PRO A 191 11.30 1.93 -4.65
N THR A 192 12.24 1.09 -5.04
CA THR A 192 13.67 1.40 -5.11
C THR A 192 14.21 1.37 -6.54
N GLY A 193 13.39 1.11 -7.56
CA GLY A 193 13.86 0.86 -8.93
C GLY A 193 14.56 2.04 -9.62
N ASN A 194 14.34 3.27 -9.15
CA ASN A 194 14.97 4.50 -9.66
C ASN A 194 16.05 5.07 -8.73
N LEU A 195 16.48 4.32 -7.71
CA LEU A 195 17.38 4.80 -6.67
C LEU A 195 18.73 4.07 -6.76
N ASP A 196 19.80 4.73 -6.33
CA ASP A 196 21.08 4.09 -6.13
C ASP A 196 20.99 3.04 -4.98
N PRO A 197 21.94 2.08 -4.90
CA PRO A 197 21.88 1.01 -3.91
C PRO A 197 21.83 1.50 -2.46
N ASP A 198 22.63 2.51 -2.09
CA ASP A 198 22.69 3.02 -0.72
C ASP A 198 21.34 3.66 -0.33
N THR A 199 20.78 4.48 -1.22
CA THR A 199 19.45 5.07 -1.03
C THR A 199 18.36 3.99 -1.00
N SER A 200 18.48 2.91 -1.78
CA SER A 200 17.52 1.80 -1.78
C SER A 200 17.46 1.08 -0.43
N ASP A 201 18.63 0.83 0.17
CA ASP A 201 18.75 0.21 1.49
C ASP A 201 18.13 1.11 2.58
N ASP A 202 18.36 2.43 2.48
CA ASP A 202 17.76 3.45 3.34
C ASP A 202 16.22 3.47 3.27
N ILE A 203 15.65 3.36 2.06
CA ILE A 203 14.20 3.30 1.85
C ILE A 203 13.62 1.99 2.40
N LEU A 204 14.30 0.87 2.17
CA LEU A 204 13.86 -0.42 2.70
C LEU A 204 13.87 -0.42 4.23
N ARG A 205 14.94 0.10 4.84
CA ARG A 205 15.05 0.26 6.29
C ARG A 205 13.90 1.08 6.86
N LEU A 206 13.59 2.23 6.22
CA LEU A 206 12.47 3.07 6.62
C LEU A 206 11.14 2.29 6.59
N LEU A 207 10.88 1.53 5.53
CA LEU A 207 9.66 0.72 5.41
C LEU A 207 9.62 -0.38 6.48
N TYR A 208 10.76 -1.01 6.76
CA TYR A 208 10.87 -2.02 7.81
C TYR A 208 10.57 -1.42 9.20
N ASP A 209 11.13 -0.26 9.52
CA ASP A 209 10.89 0.46 10.78
C ASP A 209 9.41 0.86 10.93
N LEU A 210 8.78 1.31 9.85
CA LEU A 210 7.34 1.60 9.80
C LEU A 210 6.49 0.35 10.06
N ASN A 211 6.90 -0.81 9.55
CA ASN A 211 6.22 -2.08 9.78
C ASN A 211 6.38 -2.59 11.22
N GLN A 212 7.57 -2.48 11.82
CA GLN A 212 7.87 -2.99 13.16
C GLN A 212 7.04 -2.34 14.27
N GLY A 213 6.51 -1.14 14.03
CA GLY A 213 5.48 -0.53 14.88
C GLY A 213 4.13 -1.28 14.91
N ARG A 214 3.99 -2.39 14.16
CA ARG A 214 2.84 -3.31 14.04
C ARG A 214 1.51 -2.68 13.62
N LYS A 215 1.52 -1.48 13.03
CA LYS A 215 0.30 -0.81 12.56
C LYS A 215 -0.02 -1.07 11.09
N THR A 216 1.01 -1.27 10.27
CA THR A 216 0.88 -1.30 8.81
C THR A 216 1.46 -2.58 8.24
N THR A 217 0.63 -3.32 7.49
CA THR A 217 1.11 -4.44 6.68
C THR A 217 1.81 -3.91 5.45
N ILE A 218 2.92 -4.50 5.03
CA ILE A 218 3.66 -4.06 3.84
C ILE A 218 3.74 -5.20 2.83
N LEU A 219 3.34 -4.91 1.59
CA LEU A 219 3.60 -5.74 0.42
C LEU A 219 4.63 -5.05 -0.47
N PHE A 220 5.86 -5.57 -0.46
CA PHE A 220 7.00 -4.99 -1.16
C PHE A 220 7.29 -5.81 -2.42
N ALA A 221 6.91 -5.31 -3.59
CA ALA A 221 7.22 -5.95 -4.85
C ALA A 221 8.59 -5.48 -5.37
N THR A 222 9.48 -6.42 -5.64
CA THR A 222 10.82 -6.14 -6.14
C THR A 222 11.36 -7.29 -6.97
N HIS A 223 12.35 -7.00 -7.80
CA HIS A 223 13.16 -8.00 -8.49
C HIS A 223 14.62 -8.02 -7.98
N ASP A 224 14.97 -7.14 -7.03
CA ASP A 224 16.29 -7.10 -6.39
C ASP A 224 16.34 -8.06 -5.19
N TYR A 225 17.09 -9.15 -5.36
CA TYR A 225 17.24 -10.18 -4.33
C TYR A 225 18.16 -9.76 -3.18
N ARG A 226 19.06 -8.79 -3.40
CA ARG A 226 20.03 -8.34 -2.39
C ARG A 226 19.33 -7.75 -1.17
N LEU A 227 18.25 -7.02 -1.42
CA LEU A 227 17.39 -6.40 -0.41
C LEU A 227 16.75 -7.42 0.55
N ILE A 228 16.46 -8.61 0.05
CA ILE A 228 15.79 -9.68 0.81
C ILE A 228 16.76 -10.34 1.79
N GLU A 229 18.04 -10.47 1.39
CA GLU A 229 19.08 -11.03 2.24
C GLU A 229 19.38 -10.13 3.46
N GLN A 230 19.33 -8.81 3.27
CA GLN A 230 19.56 -7.84 4.34
C GLN A 230 18.39 -7.76 5.35
N TYR A 231 17.15 -7.85 4.85
CA TYR A 231 15.94 -7.78 5.68
C TYR A 231 15.06 -9.01 5.46
N PRO A 232 15.37 -10.15 6.10
CA PRO A 232 14.62 -11.38 5.90
C PRO A 232 13.16 -11.22 6.33
N SER A 233 12.25 -11.58 5.43
CA SER A 233 10.82 -11.71 5.73
C SER A 233 10.16 -12.72 4.79
N ARG A 234 8.86 -12.95 4.97
CA ARG A 234 8.11 -13.87 4.12
C ARG A 234 8.18 -13.44 2.66
N VAL A 235 8.47 -14.40 1.78
CA VAL A 235 8.58 -14.18 0.34
C VAL A 235 7.43 -14.88 -0.39
N ILE A 236 6.87 -14.21 -1.38
CA ILE A 236 5.90 -14.74 -2.32
C ILE A 236 6.52 -14.62 -3.70
N ARG A 237 6.77 -15.74 -4.37
CA ARG A 237 7.41 -15.78 -5.68
C ARG A 237 6.40 -15.98 -6.79
N CYS A 238 6.39 -15.05 -7.74
CA CYS A 238 5.55 -15.07 -8.93
C CYS A 238 6.34 -15.64 -10.11
N HIS A 239 5.96 -16.82 -10.61
CA HIS A 239 6.68 -17.52 -11.67
C HIS A 239 5.75 -18.43 -12.49
N GLY A 240 5.90 -18.43 -13.82
CA GLY A 240 5.19 -19.37 -14.69
C GLY A 240 3.66 -19.28 -14.63
N GLY A 241 3.10 -18.11 -14.32
CA GLY A 241 1.66 -17.94 -14.17
C GLY A 241 1.11 -18.43 -12.81
N GLN A 242 1.98 -18.74 -11.84
CA GLN A 242 1.62 -19.21 -10.51
C GLN A 242 2.35 -18.43 -9.42
N ILE A 243 1.95 -18.68 -8.17
CA ILE A 243 2.59 -18.13 -6.97
C ILE A 243 3.07 -19.26 -6.07
N PHE A 244 4.29 -19.10 -5.56
CA PHE A 244 4.96 -20.00 -4.62
C PHE A 244 5.20 -19.27 -3.29
N LYS A 245 5.01 -19.98 -2.18
CA LYS A 245 5.21 -19.48 -0.80
C LYS A 245 6.55 -19.93 -0.26
#